data_AF-A0A6B3G5L5-F1
#
_entry.id   AF-A0A6B3G5L5-F1
#
_cell.length_a   1.000
_cell.length_b   1.000
_cell.length_c   1.000
_cell.angle_alpha   90.00
_cell.angle_beta   90.00
_cell.angle_gamma   90.00
#
_symmetry.space_group_name_H-M   'P 1'
#
loop_
_entity.id
_entity.type
_entity.pdbx_description
1 polymer ?
#
loop_
_entity_poly.entity_id
_entity_poly.type
_entity_poly.pdbx_seq_one_letter_code
_entity_poly.pdbx_strand_id
1 'polypeptide(L)' 'MSATTAPEPMESLPVRSTGTPVVLDRREGPFGEVVLRERGEHFEIIANGCFLMDTSDGRSERLL' A
#
# COMPACT_ATOMS: atom_id res chain seq x y z
N MET A 1 42.88 -19.69 -2.35
CA MET A 1 42.39 -18.51 -1.60
C MET A 1 41.02 -18.18 -2.16
N SER A 2 39.95 -18.48 -1.43
CA SER A 2 38.57 -18.21 -1.88
C SER A 2 38.15 -16.83 -1.43
N ALA A 3 37.85 -15.95 -2.38
CA ALA A 3 37.21 -14.67 -2.11
C ALA A 3 35.75 -14.93 -1.73
N THR A 4 35.37 -14.60 -0.49
CA THR A 4 33.97 -14.49 -0.12
C THR A 4 33.44 -13.21 -0.76
N THR A 5 32.52 -13.33 -1.72
CA THR A 5 31.81 -12.18 -2.27
C THR A 5 30.85 -11.68 -1.21
N ALA A 6 30.98 -10.41 -0.82
CA ALA A 6 30.01 -9.75 0.05
C ALA A 6 28.62 -9.78 -0.63
N PRO A 7 27.52 -10.03 0.11
CA PRO A 7 26.20 -10.01 -0.50
C PRO A 7 25.91 -8.59 -1.03
N GLU A 8 25.44 -8.51 -2.27
CA GLU A 8 24.87 -7.30 -2.88
C GLU A 8 23.88 -6.65 -1.90
N PRO A 9 23.81 -5.30 -1.82
CA PRO A 9 22.86 -4.63 -0.94
C PRO A 9 21.44 -5.01 -1.39
N MET A 10 20.75 -5.84 -0.60
CA MET A 10 19.36 -6.20 -0.84
C MET A 10 18.56 -4.90 -1.01
N GLU A 11 18.03 -4.69 -2.22
CA GLU A 11 17.08 -3.61 -2.49
C GLU A 11 16.04 -3.63 -1.38
N SER A 12 15.93 -2.51 -0.67
CA SER A 12 14.99 -2.34 0.44
C SER A 12 13.61 -2.78 -0.02
N LEU A 13 13.14 -3.93 0.46
CA LEU A 13 11.78 -4.37 0.22
C LEU A 13 10.84 -3.22 0.61
N PRO A 14 9.79 -2.94 -0.18
CA PRO A 14 8.88 -1.84 0.13
C PRO A 14 8.36 -2.05 1.54
N VAL A 15 8.68 -1.10 2.43
CA VAL A 15 8.22 -1.18 3.81
C VAL A 15 6.70 -1.11 3.73
N ARG A 16 6.01 -2.18 4.13
CA ARG A 16 4.56 -2.11 4.27
C ARG A 16 4.32 -1.05 5.33
N SER A 17 3.69 0.06 4.98
CA SER A 17 3.44 1.13 5.94
C SER A 17 2.74 0.56 7.19
N THR A 18 3.48 0.53 8.29
CA THR A 18 3.05 -0.11 9.55
C THR A 18 2.20 0.81 10.41
N GLY A 19 1.86 2.00 9.91
CA GLY A 19 1.01 2.96 10.61
C GLY A 19 -0.36 2.37 10.96
N THR A 20 -0.91 2.83 12.09
CA THR A 20 -2.31 2.55 12.43
C THR A 20 -3.20 3.29 11.43
N PRO A 21 -4.18 2.63 10.80
CA PRO A 21 -5.06 3.30 9.84
C PRO A 21 -5.89 4.40 10.50
N VAL A 22 -5.92 5.59 9.89
CA VAL A 22 -6.71 6.74 10.33
C VAL A 22 -7.72 7.11 9.24
N VAL A 23 -9.01 7.10 9.58
CA VAL A 23 -10.06 7.53 8.65
C VAL A 23 -9.99 9.04 8.48
N LEU A 24 -9.83 9.48 7.23
CA LEU A 24 -9.81 10.89 6.86
C LEU A 24 -11.18 11.38 6.44
N ASP A 25 -11.90 10.57 5.66
CA ASP A 25 -13.25 10.88 5.22
C ASP A 25 -14.08 9.61 5.03
N ARG A 26 -15.40 9.76 5.20
CA ARG A 26 -16.40 8.72 4.99
C ARG A 26 -17.60 9.32 4.28
N ARG A 27 -17.99 8.72 3.17
CA ARG A 27 -19.12 9.16 2.35
C ARG A 27 -20.04 7.99 2.07
N GLU A 28 -21.33 8.25 2.21
CA GLU A 28 -22.38 7.33 1.76
C GLU A 28 -22.88 7.78 0.38
N GLY A 29 -23.26 6.81 -0.45
CA GLY A 29 -23.85 7.04 -1.77
C GLY A 29 -24.82 5.93 -2.16
N PRO A 30 -25.45 6.03 -3.35
CA PRO A 30 -26.46 5.06 -3.82
C PRO A 30 -25.98 3.61 -3.88
N PHE A 31 -24.67 3.39 -3.92
CA PHE A 31 -24.03 2.07 -4.03
C PHE A 31 -23.30 1.65 -2.74
N GLY A 32 -23.57 2.31 -1.61
CA GLY A 32 -23.00 2.01 -0.30
C GLY A 32 -21.98 3.05 0.16
N GLU A 33 -20.98 2.60 0.91
CA GLU A 33 -20.01 3.46 1.61
C GLU A 33 -18.66 3.50 0.88
N VAL A 34 -18.04 4.67 0.88
CA VAL A 34 -16.62 4.85 0.55
C VAL A 34 -15.91 5.54 1.71
N VAL A 35 -14.76 4.98 2.11
CA VAL A 35 -13.89 5.52 3.15
C VAL A 35 -12.53 5.84 2.55
N LEU A 36 -12.04 7.05 2.80
CA LEU A 36 -10.66 7.42 2.59
C LEU A 36 -9.93 7.30 3.93
N ARG A 37 -8.83 6.55 3.97
CA ARG A 37 -7.98 6.45 5.15
C ARG A 37 -6.50 6.59 4.80
N GLU A 38 -5.75 7.10 5.76
CA GLU A 38 -4.30 7.17 5.72
C GLU A 38 -3.70 6.01 6.52
N ARG A 39 -2.64 5.42 6.00
CA ARG A 39 -1.82 4.42 6.69
C ARG A 39 -0.34 4.75 6.47
N GLY A 40 0.25 5.46 7.42
CA GLY A 40 1.58 6.08 7.25
C GLY A 40 1.61 6.93 5.98
N GLU A 41 2.51 6.66 5.04
CA GLU A 41 2.64 7.50 3.83
C GLU A 41 1.66 7.14 2.69
N HIS A 42 0.78 6.15 2.89
CA HIS A 42 -0.15 5.68 1.87
C HIS A 42 -1.58 6.12 2.15
N PHE A 43 -2.29 6.49 1.09
CA PHE A 43 -3.74 6.69 1.12
C PHE A 43 -4.45 5.48 0.54
N GLU A 44 -5.53 5.07 1.19
CA GLU A 44 -6.30 3.89 0.87
C GLU A 44 -7.77 4.26 0.66
N ILE A 45 -8.36 3.81 -0.46
CA ILE A 45 -9.80 3.92 -0.71
C ILE A 45 -10.45 2.58 -0.39
N ILE A 46 -11.44 2.58 0.49
CA ILE A 46 -12.20 1.40 0.90
C ILE A 46 -13.66 1.57 0.47
N ALA A 47 -14.13 0.76 -0.48
CA ALA A 47 -15.53 0.74 -0.89
C ALA A 47 -16.23 -0.47 -0.27
N ASN A 48 -17.25 -0.24 0.56
CA ASN A 48 -18.02 -1.29 1.23
C ASN A 48 -17.15 -2.31 2.00
N GLY A 49 -16.06 -1.84 2.61
CA GLY A 49 -15.09 -2.69 3.30
C GLY A 49 -14.03 -3.34 2.40
N CYS A 50 -14.08 -3.15 1.08
CA CYS A 50 -13.11 -3.66 0.12
C CYS A 50 -12.07 -2.60 -0.26
N PHE A 51 -10.79 -2.94 -0.17
CA PHE A 51 -9.70 -2.06 -0.62
C PHE A 51 -9.68 -1.96 -2.14
N LEU A 52 -9.69 -0.73 -2.67
CA LEU A 52 -9.57 -0.45 -4.08
C LEU A 52 -8.12 -0.14 -4.44
N MET A 53 -7.65 -0.79 -5.49
CA MET A 53 -6.30 -0.64 -6.03
C MET A 53 -6.38 0.02 -7.39
N ASP A 54 -5.53 1.01 -7.65
CA ASP A 54 -5.40 1.55 -9.00
C ASP A 54 -4.60 0.55 -9.85
N THR A 55 -5.23 0.01 -10.88
CA THR A 55 -4.57 -0.89 -11.85
C THR A 55 -3.89 -0.12 -12.99
N SER A 56 -4.01 1.22 -13.01
CA SER A 56 -3.57 2.06 -14.13
C SER A 56 -2.09 2.40 -14.09
N ASP A 57 -1.50 2.56 -12.89
CA ASP A 57 -0.09 2.97 -12.75
C ASP A 57 0.83 1.85 -12.25
N GLY A 58 0.27 0.69 -11.87
CA GLY A 58 1.02 -0.47 -11.39
C GLY A 58 1.90 -0.21 -10.16
N ARG A 59 1.94 1.00 -9.60
CA ARG A 59 2.83 1.35 -8.47
C ARG A 59 2.39 0.69 -7.18
N SER A 60 1.12 0.30 -7.09
CA SER A 60 0.63 -0.53 -6.00
C SER A 60 1.02 -2.02 -6.17
N GLU A 61 1.38 -2.46 -7.38
CA GLU A 61 1.80 -3.82 -7.66
C GLU A 61 3.32 -3.95 -7.47
N ARG A 62 3.73 -4.96 -6.70
CA ARG A 62 5.13 -5.35 -6.57
C ARG A 62 5.52 -6.20 -7.77
N LEU A 63 6.58 -5.82 -8.50
CA LEU A 63 7.27 -6.74 -9.41
C LEU A 63 7.79 -7.93 -8.59
N LEU A 64 7.28 -9.13 -8.90
CA LEU A 64 7.67 -10.41 -8.30
C LEU A 64 8.92 -10.97 -8.96
#